data_AF-A0A7K8YXD1-F1
#
_entry.id   AF-A0A7K8YXD1-F1
#
_cell.length_a   1.000
_cell.length_b   1.000
_cell.length_c   1.000
_cell.angle_alpha   90.00
_cell.angle_beta   90.00
_cell.angle_gamma   90.00
#
_symmetry.space_group_name_H-M   'P 1'
#
loop_
_entity.id
_entity.type
_entity.pdbx_description
1 polymer ?
#
loop_
_entity_poly.entity_id
_entity_poly.type
_entity_poly.pdbx_seq_one_letter_code
_entity_poly.pdbx_strand_id
1 'polypeptide(L)'
;EEDVVKSKKTFRSQAVVNQNAETELMLEGDDDAVSLLQEKEIDNLAGPVVLSTPAQLIAPVVVAKGTLSITTTEIYFEVDEDDSAFKKIDPKVLAYTEGLHGKWMFSEIRAVFSRRYLLQNTALEVFMANRTSVMFNFPDQATVKKVVYSLPRVGVGTSYGLPQAR
;
A
#
# COMPACT_ATOMS: atom_id res chain seq x y z
N GLU A 1 -43.34 -27.23 -36.99
CA GLU A 1 -42.94 -27.43 -35.58
C GLU A 1 -42.67 -26.02 -35.02
N GLU A 2 -43.65 -25.18 -34.63
CA GLU A 2 -44.60 -25.28 -33.49
C GLU A 2 -43.92 -25.80 -32.20
N ASP A 3 -44.03 -25.23 -30.99
CA ASP A 3 -44.77 -24.11 -30.41
C ASP A 3 -44.23 -23.89 -28.95
N VAL A 4 -44.09 -22.62 -28.52
CA VAL A 4 -44.46 -22.03 -27.20
C VAL A 4 -44.00 -22.55 -25.81
N VAL A 5 -43.71 -21.54 -24.99
CA VAL A 5 -43.51 -21.37 -23.54
C VAL A 5 -44.64 -21.86 -22.60
N LYS A 6 -44.34 -22.35 -21.39
CA LYS A 6 -45.10 -22.18 -20.09
C LYS A 6 -44.32 -22.82 -18.91
N SER A 7 -43.85 -22.11 -17.88
CA SER A 7 -44.51 -21.47 -16.70
C SER A 7 -45.04 -22.41 -15.58
N LYS A 8 -44.41 -22.29 -14.38
CA LYS A 8 -45.01 -22.00 -13.03
C LYS A 8 -45.26 -23.13 -11.97
N LYS A 9 -44.54 -22.97 -10.84
CA LYS A 9 -44.90 -23.04 -9.38
C LYS A 9 -45.51 -24.32 -8.74
N THR A 10 -44.85 -24.95 -7.75
CA THR A 10 -44.86 -24.75 -6.26
C THR A 10 -45.95 -25.53 -5.50
N PHE A 11 -45.59 -26.43 -4.56
CA PHE A 11 -45.83 -26.36 -3.09
C PHE A 11 -45.91 -27.72 -2.33
N ARG A 12 -45.15 -27.77 -1.21
CA ARG A 12 -45.42 -28.29 0.16
C ARG A 12 -45.68 -29.78 0.45
N SER A 13 -44.92 -30.31 1.44
CA SER A 13 -45.34 -30.89 2.75
C SER A 13 -44.05 -31.38 3.49
N GLN A 14 -43.48 -30.72 4.51
CA GLN A 14 -43.80 -30.58 5.95
C GLN A 14 -43.54 -31.83 6.84
N ALA A 15 -42.55 -31.75 7.76
CA ALA A 15 -42.50 -32.30 9.14
C ALA A 15 -41.14 -31.94 9.81
N VAL A 16 -41.05 -30.92 10.70
CA VAL A 16 -40.96 -30.96 12.20
C VAL A 16 -39.75 -31.79 12.69
N VAL A 17 -38.61 -31.26 13.17
CA VAL A 17 -38.20 -30.41 14.32
C VAL A 17 -37.98 -31.14 15.66
N ASN A 18 -36.70 -31.15 16.07
CA ASN A 18 -36.07 -31.09 17.42
C ASN A 18 -35.71 -32.37 18.22
N GLN A 19 -34.44 -32.50 18.64
CA GLN A 19 -33.96 -32.33 20.04
C GLN A 19 -32.46 -32.68 20.22
N ASN A 20 -31.72 -31.73 20.81
CA ASN A 20 -30.57 -31.78 21.75
C ASN A 20 -29.51 -32.89 21.69
N ALA A 21 -28.23 -32.47 21.66
CA ALA A 21 -27.11 -33.19 22.28
C ALA A 21 -26.19 -32.17 22.98
N GLU A 22 -26.18 -32.22 24.30
CA GLU A 22 -25.30 -31.46 25.19
C GLU A 22 -24.10 -32.34 25.62
N THR A 23 -22.91 -31.73 25.64
CA THR A 23 -21.71 -32.00 26.48
C THR A 23 -21.13 -33.41 26.61
N GLU A 24 -19.83 -33.53 26.33
CA GLU A 24 -18.85 -33.77 27.40
C GLU A 24 -17.42 -33.35 27.01
N LEU A 25 -16.74 -32.78 28.00
CA LEU A 25 -15.37 -32.28 28.01
C LEU A 25 -14.37 -33.43 28.17
N MET A 26 -13.27 -33.42 27.42
CA MET A 26 -12.01 -34.00 27.88
C MET A 26 -10.87 -33.04 27.60
N LEU A 27 -10.21 -32.63 28.69
CA LEU A 27 -8.93 -31.93 28.72
C LEU A 27 -7.81 -32.97 28.70
N GLU A 28 -6.74 -32.74 27.94
CA GLU A 28 -5.34 -32.99 28.34
C GLU A 28 -4.36 -32.68 27.19
N GLY A 29 -3.26 -32.00 27.51
CA GLY A 29 -2.11 -31.85 26.60
C GLY A 29 -1.45 -30.46 26.63
N ASP A 30 -0.70 -30.20 27.69
CA ASP A 30 0.29 -29.12 27.83
C ASP A 30 1.42 -29.27 26.80
N ASP A 31 1.65 -28.27 25.92
CA ASP A 31 2.97 -27.91 25.33
C ASP A 31 2.85 -26.78 24.26
N ASP A 32 2.60 -25.52 24.65
CA ASP A 32 2.74 -24.38 23.72
C ASP A 32 3.13 -23.05 24.41
N ALA A 33 3.74 -23.13 25.60
CA ALA A 33 4.19 -21.96 26.37
C ALA A 33 5.52 -21.35 25.87
N VAL A 34 5.96 -21.67 24.64
CA VAL A 34 7.21 -21.16 24.03
C VAL A 34 6.97 -20.57 22.63
N SER A 35 5.81 -19.94 22.41
CA SER A 35 5.57 -19.13 21.20
C SER A 35 4.99 -17.73 21.51
N LEU A 36 5.11 -17.27 22.75
CA LEU A 36 4.61 -15.95 23.19
C LEU A 36 5.72 -14.94 23.50
N LEU A 37 6.99 -15.30 23.25
CA LEU A 37 8.14 -14.43 23.54
C LEU A 37 8.97 -14.06 22.31
N GLN A 38 8.44 -14.27 21.10
CA GLN A 38 9.05 -13.81 19.86
C GLN A 38 8.18 -12.78 19.11
N GLU A 39 7.19 -12.18 19.78
CA GLU A 39 6.48 -10.98 19.30
C GLU A 39 7.06 -9.70 19.93
N LYS A 40 8.37 -9.67 20.14
CA LYS A 40 9.10 -8.45 20.49
C LYS A 40 10.04 -8.05 19.37
N GLU A 41 9.50 -7.90 18.17
CA GLU A 41 10.16 -7.14 17.11
C GLU A 41 9.20 -6.11 16.50
N ILE A 42 9.30 -4.92 17.09
CA ILE A 42 9.16 -3.61 16.47
C ILE A 42 7.71 -3.19 16.15
N ASP A 43 7.35 -2.01 16.64
CA ASP A 43 6.15 -1.24 16.31
C ASP A 43 5.90 -1.16 14.79
N ASN A 44 5.30 -2.18 14.20
CA ASN A 44 4.61 -2.06 12.92
C ASN A 44 3.19 -1.57 13.19
N LEU A 45 3.09 -0.29 13.56
CA LEU A 45 1.82 0.44 13.65
C LEU A 45 1.18 0.66 12.26
N ALA A 46 1.84 0.20 11.19
CA ALA A 46 1.33 0.15 9.84
C ALA A 46 0.95 -1.31 9.52
N GLY A 47 -0.25 -1.53 9.00
CA GLY A 47 -0.74 -2.87 8.62
C GLY A 47 0.16 -3.60 7.60
N PRO A 48 -0.22 -4.81 7.14
CA PRO A 48 0.64 -5.64 6.30
C PRO A 48 1.15 -4.87 5.07
N VAL A 49 2.48 -4.72 4.99
CA VAL A 49 3.15 -4.02 3.88
C VAL A 49 2.98 -4.86 2.61
N VAL A 50 2.35 -4.26 1.60
CA VAL A 50 2.03 -4.88 0.32
C VAL A 50 3.24 -4.86 -0.62
N LEU A 51 4.03 -3.78 -0.57
CA LEU A 51 5.26 -3.64 -1.34
C LEU A 51 6.27 -2.82 -0.55
N SER A 52 7.51 -3.30 -0.48
CA SER A 52 8.64 -2.53 0.01
C SER A 52 9.72 -2.51 -1.07
N THR A 53 10.27 -1.33 -1.36
CA THR A 53 11.26 -1.16 -2.42
C THR A 53 12.24 -0.05 -2.09
N PRO A 54 13.54 -0.21 -2.43
CA PRO A 54 14.50 0.88 -2.31
C PRO A 54 14.12 2.01 -3.28
N ALA A 55 14.12 3.23 -2.77
CA ALA A 55 13.77 4.43 -3.52
C ALA A 55 14.66 5.60 -3.11
N GLN A 56 14.67 6.65 -3.92
CA GLN A 56 15.29 7.92 -3.60
C GLN A 56 14.23 9.00 -3.59
N LEU A 57 14.06 9.67 -2.46
CA LEU A 57 13.25 10.87 -2.38
C LEU A 57 13.99 12.01 -3.07
N ILE A 58 13.36 12.58 -4.09
CA ILE A 58 13.85 13.74 -4.81
C ILE A 58 13.15 14.96 -4.23
N ALA A 59 13.87 15.70 -3.40
CA ALA A 59 13.41 16.96 -2.82
C ALA A 59 14.18 18.14 -3.44
N PRO A 60 13.69 19.38 -3.27
CA PRO A 60 14.49 20.56 -3.62
C PRO A 60 15.84 20.49 -2.88
N VAL A 61 16.94 20.63 -3.63
CA VAL A 61 18.33 20.67 -3.12
C VAL A 61 18.93 19.32 -2.67
N VAL A 62 18.12 18.32 -2.31
CA VAL A 62 18.64 17.05 -1.78
C VAL A 62 18.02 15.81 -2.44
N VAL A 63 18.83 14.76 -2.52
CA VAL A 63 18.40 13.43 -2.95
C VAL A 63 18.71 12.47 -1.82
N ALA A 64 17.67 12.01 -1.13
CA ALA A 64 17.78 11.14 0.02
C ALA A 64 17.45 9.70 -0.39
N LYS A 65 18.36 8.75 -0.14
CA LYS A 65 18.08 7.32 -0.37
C LYS A 65 17.30 6.77 0.82
N GLY A 66 16.45 5.80 0.57
CA GLY A 66 15.66 5.18 1.62
C GLY A 66 14.80 4.05 1.08
N THR A 67 13.80 3.69 1.87
CA THR A 67 12.87 2.61 1.55
C THR A 67 11.46 3.20 1.42
N LEU A 68 10.82 2.95 0.28
CA LEU A 68 9.39 3.24 0.09
C LEU A 68 8.60 1.98 0.40
N SER A 69 7.67 2.11 1.35
CA SER A 69 6.77 1.04 1.77
C SER A 69 5.33 1.44 1.47
N ILE A 70 4.58 0.49 0.91
CA ILE A 70 3.20 0.65 0.49
C ILE A 70 2.37 -0.38 1.24
N THR A 71 1.34 0.07 1.95
CA THR A 71 0.39 -0.79 2.64
C THR A 71 -0.93 -0.84 1.87
N THR A 72 -1.99 -1.31 2.52
CA THR A 72 -3.34 -1.34 1.94
C THR A 72 -4.00 0.04 1.86
N THR A 73 -3.58 1.00 2.68
CA THR A 73 -4.26 2.31 2.83
C THR A 73 -3.36 3.51 2.63
N GLU A 74 -2.04 3.34 2.63
CA GLU A 74 -1.09 4.44 2.66
C GLU A 74 0.28 4.06 2.09
N ILE A 75 1.05 5.08 1.72
CA ILE A 75 2.48 4.97 1.42
C ILE A 75 3.27 5.71 2.50
N TYR A 76 4.43 5.17 2.86
CA TYR A 76 5.39 5.88 3.69
C TYR A 76 6.80 5.65 3.18
N PHE A 77 7.66 6.64 3.42
CA PHE A 77 9.05 6.61 3.03
C PHE A 77 9.91 6.83 4.26
N GLU A 78 10.96 6.04 4.39
CA GLU A 78 11.95 6.16 5.44
C GLU A 78 13.32 6.37 4.81
N VAL A 79 13.95 7.49 5.13
CA VAL A 79 15.33 7.77 4.72
C VAL A 79 16.29 6.80 5.41
N ASP A 80 17.30 6.36 4.66
CA ASP A 80 18.44 5.64 5.20
C ASP A 80 19.41 6.63 5.82
N GLU A 81 19.33 6.79 7.14
CA GLU A 81 20.21 7.67 7.90
C GLU A 81 21.67 7.22 7.89
N ASP A 82 21.94 5.95 7.58
CA ASP A 82 23.29 5.40 7.57
C ASP A 82 24.07 5.70 6.29
N ASP A 83 23.39 6.09 5.22
CA ASP A 83 24.02 6.41 3.94
C ASP A 83 24.96 7.62 4.06
N SER A 84 26.17 7.43 3.53
CA SER A 84 27.24 8.45 3.58
C SER A 84 26.88 9.75 2.86
N ALA A 85 25.97 9.74 1.88
CA ALA A 85 25.51 10.94 1.22
C ALA A 85 24.55 11.73 2.11
N PHE A 86 23.69 11.05 2.89
CA PHE A 86 22.79 11.69 3.84
C PHE A 86 23.57 12.38 4.97
N LYS A 87 24.55 11.69 5.57
CA LYS A 87 25.41 12.23 6.63
C LYS A 87 26.26 13.45 6.21
N LYS A 88 26.45 13.67 4.90
CA LYS A 88 27.20 14.82 4.35
C LYS A 88 26.33 16.07 4.13
N ILE A 89 25.01 15.94 4.18
CA ILE A 89 24.10 17.06 3.96
C ILE A 89 24.11 17.96 5.20
N ASP A 90 24.12 19.28 4.99
CA ASP A 90 24.01 20.24 6.08
C ASP A 90 22.65 20.08 6.79
N PRO A 91 22.61 19.90 8.12
CA PRO A 91 21.36 19.82 8.89
C PRO A 91 20.38 20.99 8.64
N LYS A 92 20.90 22.18 8.31
CA LYS A 92 20.04 23.33 7.96
C LYS A 92 19.24 23.09 6.68
N VAL A 93 19.79 22.35 5.72
CA VAL A 93 19.09 21.98 4.48
C VAL A 93 18.07 20.88 4.76
N LEU A 94 18.41 19.92 5.62
CA LEU A 94 17.48 18.87 6.04
C LEU A 94 16.23 19.44 6.73
N ALA A 95 16.36 20.54 7.48
CA ALA A 95 15.22 21.22 8.11
C ALA A 95 14.18 21.77 7.10
N TYR A 96 14.58 22.01 5.85
CA TYR A 96 13.67 22.45 4.77
C TYR A 96 13.27 21.30 3.84
N THR A 97 13.77 20.10 4.08
CA THR A 97 13.46 18.93 3.26
C THR A 97 12.23 18.23 3.82
N GLU A 98 11.11 18.30 3.10
CA GLU A 98 9.89 17.58 3.45
C GLU A 98 9.92 16.14 2.95
N GLY A 99 9.36 15.21 3.72
CA GLY A 99 9.13 13.83 3.29
C GLY A 99 10.21 12.80 3.65
N LEU A 100 11.26 13.17 4.40
CA LEU A 100 12.31 12.24 4.85
C LEU A 100 11.75 11.03 5.63
N HIS A 101 10.73 11.26 6.45
CA HIS A 101 9.90 10.25 7.12
C HIS A 101 8.43 10.50 6.80
N GLY A 102 8.14 10.65 5.51
CA GLY A 102 6.82 11.05 5.05
C GLY A 102 5.83 9.89 5.06
N LYS A 103 4.58 10.20 5.40
CA LYS A 103 3.45 9.28 5.42
C LYS A 103 2.28 9.93 4.70
N TRP A 104 1.73 9.26 3.70
CA TRP A 104 0.68 9.78 2.83
C TRP A 104 -0.43 8.76 2.64
N MET A 105 -1.66 9.15 2.91
CA MET A 105 -2.81 8.25 2.76
C MET A 105 -3.24 8.16 1.31
N PHE A 106 -3.71 6.98 0.89
CA PHE A 106 -4.27 6.78 -0.45
C PHE A 106 -5.46 7.70 -0.75
N SER A 107 -6.25 8.01 0.28
CA SER A 107 -7.36 8.95 0.17
C SER A 107 -6.91 10.35 -0.24
N GLU A 108 -5.66 10.73 0.05
CA GLU A 108 -5.10 12.05 -0.26
C GLU A 108 -4.49 12.11 -1.68
N ILE A 109 -4.15 10.98 -2.28
CA ILE A 109 -3.55 10.94 -3.61
C ILE A 109 -4.58 11.37 -4.66
N ARG A 110 -4.20 12.28 -5.56
CA ARG A 110 -5.06 12.81 -6.63
C ARG A 110 -4.58 12.49 -8.03
N ALA A 111 -3.28 12.38 -8.20
CA ALA A 111 -2.68 12.00 -9.48
C ALA A 111 -1.31 11.38 -9.25
N VAL A 112 -0.93 10.49 -10.15
CA VAL A 112 0.37 9.82 -10.18
C VAL A 112 0.92 9.97 -11.58
N PHE A 113 2.12 10.54 -11.69
CA PHE A 113 2.80 10.76 -12.97
C PHE A 113 4.10 9.99 -13.02
N SER A 114 4.32 9.24 -14.10
CA SER A 114 5.66 8.76 -14.43
C SER A 114 6.53 9.95 -14.84
N ARG A 115 7.74 10.01 -14.29
CA ARG A 115 8.72 11.05 -14.51
C ARG A 115 10.06 10.46 -14.94
N ARG A 116 10.93 11.34 -15.46
CA ARG A 116 12.32 11.00 -15.73
C ARG A 116 13.23 11.62 -14.69
N TYR A 117 14.19 10.85 -14.18
CA TYR A 117 15.26 11.33 -13.32
C TYR A 117 16.60 11.00 -13.98
N LEU A 118 17.46 12.01 -14.13
CA LEU A 118 18.72 11.90 -14.89
C LEU A 118 18.52 11.26 -16.28
N LEU A 119 17.46 11.68 -16.98
CA LEU A 119 17.01 11.17 -18.28
C LEU A 119 16.55 9.70 -18.30
N GLN A 120 16.52 9.01 -17.16
CA GLN A 120 16.02 7.65 -17.03
C GLN A 120 14.53 7.66 -16.66
N ASN A 121 13.74 6.77 -17.27
CA ASN A 121 12.30 6.64 -17.00
C ASN A 121 12.02 5.81 -15.73
N THR A 122 12.67 6.17 -14.64
CA THR A 122 12.70 5.45 -13.37
C THR A 122 12.09 6.24 -12.22
N ALA A 123 11.49 7.40 -12.50
CA ALA A 123 10.91 8.26 -11.47
C ALA A 123 9.38 8.29 -11.51
N LEU A 124 8.80 8.64 -10.37
CA LEU A 124 7.37 8.76 -10.14
C LEU A 124 7.12 10.01 -9.30
N GLU A 125 6.10 10.79 -9.65
CA GLU A 125 5.66 11.93 -8.87
C GLU A 125 4.20 11.76 -8.48
N VAL A 126 3.92 11.85 -7.18
CA VAL A 126 2.60 11.69 -6.59
C VAL A 126 2.10 13.06 -6.14
N PHE A 127 0.92 13.44 -6.61
CA PHE A 127 0.27 14.70 -6.27
C PHE A 127 -0.84 14.46 -5.26
N MET A 128 -0.81 15.24 -4.20
CA MET A 128 -1.70 15.11 -3.04
C MET A 128 -2.85 16.12 -3.09
N ALA A 129 -3.85 15.88 -2.26
CA ALA A 129 -5.07 16.69 -2.09
C ALA A 129 -4.78 18.14 -1.73
N ASN A 130 -3.80 18.34 -0.87
CA ASN A 130 -3.31 19.62 -0.36
C ASN A 130 -2.42 20.36 -1.39
N ARG A 131 -2.33 19.86 -2.63
CA ARG A 131 -1.50 20.40 -3.72
C ARG A 131 0.01 20.29 -3.49
N THR A 132 0.45 19.51 -2.51
CA THR A 132 1.87 19.12 -2.41
C THR A 132 2.15 17.98 -3.39
N SER A 133 3.41 17.84 -3.80
CA SER A 133 3.87 16.69 -4.56
C SER A 133 5.12 16.09 -3.93
N VAL A 134 5.27 14.79 -4.12
CA VAL A 134 6.46 14.04 -3.69
C VAL A 134 6.96 13.23 -4.87
N MET A 135 8.26 13.33 -5.11
CA MET A 135 8.92 12.69 -6.24
C MET A 135 9.88 11.63 -5.74
N PHE A 136 9.74 10.42 -6.29
CA PHE A 136 10.59 9.28 -5.99
C PHE A 136 11.32 8.85 -7.26
N ASN A 137 12.57 8.43 -7.10
CA ASN A 137 13.31 7.69 -8.12
C ASN A 137 13.51 6.24 -7.66
N PHE A 138 13.39 5.30 -8.59
CA PHE A 138 13.54 3.87 -8.36
C PHE A 138 14.77 3.34 -9.13
N PRO A 139 15.30 2.16 -8.76
CA PRO A 139 16.43 1.57 -9.46
C PRO A 139 16.13 1.19 -10.93
N ASP A 140 14.89 0.81 -11.23
CA ASP A 140 14.52 0.28 -12.54
C ASP A 140 13.05 0.57 -12.91
N GLN A 141 12.75 0.52 -14.21
CA GLN A 141 11.40 0.79 -14.73
C GLN A 141 10.38 -0.29 -14.33
N ALA A 142 10.80 -1.54 -14.11
CA ALA A 142 9.88 -2.60 -13.70
C ALA A 142 9.39 -2.35 -12.27
N THR A 143 10.25 -1.84 -11.40
CA THR A 143 9.91 -1.37 -10.06
C THR A 143 8.93 -0.21 -10.10
N VAL A 144 9.12 0.79 -10.98
CA VAL A 144 8.13 1.87 -11.19
C VAL A 144 6.75 1.29 -11.52
N LYS A 145 6.69 0.32 -12.45
CA LYS A 145 5.43 -0.34 -12.80
C LYS A 145 4.80 -1.04 -11.59
N LYS A 146 5.57 -1.83 -10.84
CA LYS A 146 5.09 -2.50 -9.61
C LYS A 146 4.51 -1.50 -8.62
N VAL A 147 5.20 -0.38 -8.39
CA VAL A 147 4.74 0.69 -7.50
C VAL A 147 3.43 1.29 -7.99
N VAL A 148 3.31 1.63 -9.28
CA VAL A 148 2.06 2.14 -9.87
C VAL A 148 0.91 1.13 -9.72
N TYR A 149 1.19 -0.17 -9.88
CA TYR A 149 0.19 -1.23 -9.65
C TYR A 149 -0.23 -1.37 -8.18
N SER A 150 0.62 -1.01 -7.23
CA SER A 150 0.26 -1.00 -5.80
C SER A 150 -0.49 0.26 -5.37
N LEU A 151 -0.40 1.35 -6.14
CA LEU A 151 -1.08 2.61 -5.84
C LEU A 151 -2.57 2.63 -6.24
N PRO A 152 -3.36 3.56 -5.66
CA PRO A 152 -4.75 3.81 -6.05
C PRO A 152 -4.89 4.13 -7.54
N ARG A 153 -6.03 3.75 -8.12
CA ARG A 153 -6.37 4.00 -9.54
C ARG A 153 -6.79 5.45 -9.79
N VAL A 154 -5.90 6.39 -9.53
CA VAL A 154 -6.15 7.83 -9.76
C VAL A 154 -5.69 8.29 -11.16
N GLY A 155 -4.84 7.50 -11.83
CA GLY A 155 -4.20 7.88 -13.09
C GLY A 155 -3.50 9.24 -12.98
N VAL A 156 -3.66 10.07 -14.00
CA VAL A 156 -3.10 11.44 -14.06
C VAL A 156 -4.04 12.51 -13.47
N GLY A 157 -5.05 12.10 -12.69
CA GLY A 157 -6.06 12.98 -12.10
C GLY A 157 -7.17 13.38 -13.06
N THR A 158 -8.22 14.02 -12.52
CA THR A 158 -9.43 14.40 -13.27
C THR A 158 -9.23 15.63 -14.17
N SER A 159 -8.23 16.46 -13.88
CA SER A 159 -8.04 17.76 -14.54
C SER A 159 -7.68 17.67 -16.02
N TYR A 160 -7.18 16.53 -16.49
CA TYR A 160 -6.71 16.34 -17.87
C TYR A 160 -7.73 15.64 -18.78
N GLY A 161 -8.93 15.31 -18.28
CA GLY A 161 -9.98 14.67 -19.07
C GLY A 161 -9.61 13.26 -19.57
N LEU A 162 -8.56 12.65 -19.02
CA LEU A 162 -8.12 11.31 -19.36
C LEU A 162 -8.77 10.27 -18.43
N PRO A 163 -8.99 9.02 -18.91
CA PRO A 163 -9.46 7.94 -18.05
C PRO A 163 -8.49 7.71 -16.88
N GLN A 164 -9.03 7.51 -15.68
CA GLN A 164 -8.24 7.13 -14.50
C GLN A 164 -7.85 5.65 -14.61
N ALA A 165 -6.81 5.39 -15.39
CA ALA A 165 -6.21 4.08 -15.56
C ALA A 165 -4.87 3.99 -14.81
N ARG A 166 -4.37 2.76 -14.64
CA ARG A 166 -3.04 2.47 -14.10
C ARG A 166 -2.00 2.47 -15.21
#